data_AF-A0A8T5PWS0-F1
#
_entry.id   AF-A0A8T5PWS0-F1
#
_cell.length_a   1.000
_cell.length_b   1.000
_cell.length_c   1.000
_cell.angle_alpha   90.00
_cell.angle_beta   90.00
_cell.angle_gamma   90.00
#
_symmetry.space_group_name_H-M   'P 1'
#
loop_
_entity.id
_entity.type
_entity.pdbx_description
1 polymer ?
#
loop_
_entity_poly.entity_id
_entity_poly.type
_entity_poly.pdbx_seq_one_letter_code
_entity_poly.pdbx_strand_id
1 'polypeptide(L)'
;MRIVHISIQSIRVTSFSPRYYSAEVAVRFNDGKEKEFHKSLQPSDSGQHAKEILQDISSIQKSASTKYDGERFEQEKVKVVIKDIADTTRQLTAFFSELKSRIDKVKQTKVAEGYLQAVKSVNSLRAVI
;
A
#
# COMPACT_ATOMS: atom_id res chain seq x y z
N MET A 1 13.24 22.06 -11.92
CA MET A 1 12.47 20.80 -11.91
C MET A 1 13.32 19.76 -11.21
N ARG A 2 12.81 19.17 -10.14
CA ARG A 2 13.54 18.17 -9.34
C ARG A 2 13.03 16.77 -9.70
N ILE A 3 13.94 15.82 -9.81
CA ILE A 3 13.59 14.40 -10.00
C ILE A 3 13.74 13.69 -8.67
N VAL A 4 12.71 12.93 -8.27
CA VAL A 4 12.70 12.12 -7.06
C VAL A 4 12.55 10.66 -7.45
N HIS A 5 13.54 9.86 -7.09
CA HIS A 5 13.52 8.42 -7.30
C HIS A 5 12.91 7.73 -6.08
N ILE A 6 11.91 6.89 -6.30
CA ILE A 6 11.25 6.15 -5.23
C ILE A 6 11.55 4.67 -5.38
N SER A 7 11.93 4.04 -4.28
CA SER A 7 12.00 2.59 -4.14
C SER A 7 10.96 2.17 -3.10
N ILE A 8 10.03 1.31 -3.48
CA ILE A 8 9.13 0.67 -2.51
C ILE A 8 9.91 -0.47 -1.89
N GLN A 9 9.93 -0.54 -0.56
CA GLN A 9 10.73 -1.51 0.18
C GLN A 9 9.89 -2.69 0.68
N SER A 10 8.67 -2.42 1.15
CA SER A 10 7.79 -3.47 1.67
C SER A 10 6.35 -3.00 1.79
N ILE A 11 5.45 -3.98 1.84
CA ILE A 11 4.04 -3.80 2.17
C ILE A 11 3.62 -4.87 3.19
N ARG A 12 2.84 -4.49 4.20
CA ARG A 12 2.34 -5.43 5.22
C ARG A 12 0.93 -5.09 5.65
N VAL A 13 0.16 -6.10 6.05
CA VAL A 13 -1.09 -5.90 6.79
C VAL A 13 -0.74 -5.47 8.21
N THR A 14 -1.30 -4.36 8.67
CA THR A 14 -1.17 -3.89 10.07
C THR A 14 -2.37 -4.28 10.91
N SER A 15 -3.56 -4.27 10.31
CA SER A 15 -4.78 -4.67 10.97
C SER A 15 -5.78 -5.27 9.96
N PHE A 16 -6.62 -6.18 10.41
CA PHE A 16 -7.72 -6.75 9.62
C PHE A 16 -9.00 -6.68 10.44
N SER A 17 -10.07 -6.18 9.82
CA SER A 17 -11.42 -6.19 10.40
C SER A 17 -12.23 -7.34 9.79
N PRO A 18 -12.48 -8.43 10.53
CA PRO A 18 -13.27 -9.55 10.02
C PRO A 18 -14.74 -9.17 9.82
N ARG A 19 -15.24 -8.17 10.55
CA ARG A 19 -16.62 -7.67 10.42
C ARG A 19 -16.85 -6.96 9.09
N TYR A 20 -15.88 -6.15 8.66
CA TYR A 20 -15.98 -5.36 7.43
C TYR A 20 -15.21 -5.98 6.25
N TYR A 21 -14.52 -7.10 6.50
CA TYR A 21 -13.58 -7.73 5.57
C TYR A 21 -12.55 -6.75 5.00
N SER A 22 -12.19 -5.70 5.73
CA SER A 22 -11.22 -4.69 5.32
C SER A 22 -9.88 -4.91 5.99
N ALA A 23 -8.79 -4.60 5.30
CA ALA A 23 -7.44 -4.66 5.83
C ALA A 23 -6.79 -3.28 5.75
N GLU A 24 -6.07 -2.92 6.80
CA GLU A 24 -5.16 -1.80 6.78
C GLU A 24 -3.77 -2.31 6.38
N VAL A 25 -3.17 -1.63 5.40
CA VAL A 25 -1.82 -1.94 4.93
C VAL A 25 -0.89 -0.77 5.20
N ALA A 26 0.32 -1.10 5.65
CA ALA A 26 1.43 -0.16 5.72
C ALA A 26 2.37 -0.39 4.54
N VAL A 27 2.69 0.68 3.82
CA VAL A 27 3.64 0.67 2.70
C VAL A 27 4.86 1.48 3.08
N ARG A 28 6.03 0.84 3.06
CA ARG A 28 7.33 1.48 3.26
C ARG A 28 7.98 1.76 1.92
N PHE A 29 8.49 2.98 1.78
CA PHE A 29 9.19 3.40 0.58
C PHE A 29 10.29 4.41 0.95
N ASN A 30 11.24 4.58 0.04
CA ASN A 30 12.41 5.43 0.23
C ASN A 30 12.57 6.37 -0.97
N ASP A 31 12.70 7.66 -0.68
CA ASP A 31 12.91 8.74 -1.66
C ASP A 31 14.22 9.53 -1.42
N GLY A 32 15.13 8.94 -0.65
CA GLY A 32 16.24 9.60 0.05
C GLY A 32 16.04 9.63 1.57
N LYS A 33 14.80 9.47 2.05
CA LYS A 33 14.45 9.20 3.45
C LYS A 33 13.45 8.04 3.51
N GLU A 34 13.51 7.26 4.58
CA GLU A 34 12.50 6.23 4.82
C GLU A 34 11.17 6.88 5.21
N LYS A 35 10.10 6.40 4.57
CA LYS A 35 8.73 6.87 4.77
C LYS A 35 7.80 5.67 4.84
N GLU A 36 6.74 5.82 5.62
CA GLU A 36 5.66 4.83 5.74
C GLU A 36 4.33 5.57 5.64
N PHE A 37 3.36 5.00 4.93
CA PHE A 37 1.98 5.44 4.99
C PHE A 37 1.04 4.24 5.13
N HIS A 38 -0.14 4.53 5.67
CA HIS A 38 -1.18 3.56 5.94
C HIS A 38 -2.35 3.77 4.99
N LYS A 39 -2.94 2.67 4.52
CA LYS A 39 -4.15 2.71 3.69
C LYS A 39 -5.10 1.60 4.11
N SER A 40 -6.36 1.97 4.31
CA SER A 40 -7.45 1.00 4.50
C SER A 40 -7.96 0.56 3.13
N LEU A 41 -8.09 -0.75 2.95
CA LEU A 41 -8.47 -1.37 1.69
C LEU A 41 -9.56 -2.41 1.92
N GLN A 42 -10.54 -2.43 1.03
CA GLN A 42 -11.47 -3.55 0.91
C GLN A 42 -11.00 -4.50 -0.19
N PRO A 43 -11.29 -5.81 -0.09
CA PRO A 43 -10.90 -6.81 -1.07
C PRO A 43 -11.62 -6.59 -2.41
N SER A 44 -11.00 -5.83 -3.31
CA SER A 44 -11.50 -5.53 -4.66
C SER A 44 -10.51 -6.04 -5.71
N ASP A 45 -10.28 -5.27 -6.78
CA ASP A 45 -9.35 -5.59 -7.86
C ASP A 45 -7.90 -5.34 -7.41
N SER A 46 -7.07 -6.39 -7.45
CA SER A 46 -5.67 -6.32 -6.99
C SER A 46 -4.79 -5.39 -7.82
N GLY A 47 -5.03 -5.31 -9.12
CA GLY A 47 -4.29 -4.42 -10.03
C GLY A 47 -4.67 -2.96 -9.82
N GLN A 48 -5.94 -2.70 -9.52
CA GLN A 48 -6.41 -1.37 -9.13
C GLN A 48 -5.74 -0.91 -7.82
N HIS A 49 -5.71 -1.76 -6.80
CA HIS A 49 -5.01 -1.45 -5.54
C HIS A 49 -3.53 -1.16 -5.74
N ALA A 50 -2.84 -1.94 -6.57
CA ALA A 50 -1.44 -1.67 -6.92
C ALA A 50 -1.28 -0.27 -7.54
N LYS A 51 -2.13 0.08 -8.52
CA LYS A 51 -2.09 1.41 -9.15
C LYS A 51 -2.36 2.54 -8.17
N GLU A 52 -3.34 2.36 -7.28
CA GLU A 52 -3.67 3.35 -6.26
C GLU A 52 -2.51 3.60 -5.30
N ILE A 53 -1.81 2.55 -4.84
CA ILE A 53 -0.61 2.72 -3.99
C ILE A 53 0.46 3.55 -4.72
N LEU A 54 0.72 3.28 -6.00
CA LEU A 54 1.71 4.05 -6.77
C LEU A 54 1.29 5.52 -6.96
N GLN A 55 -0.02 5.77 -7.12
CA GLN A 55 -0.59 7.12 -7.21
C GLN A 55 -0.52 7.86 -5.87
N ASP A 56 -0.81 7.19 -4.76
CA ASP A 56 -0.72 7.76 -3.41
C ASP A 56 0.71 8.17 -3.09
N ILE A 57 1.68 7.29 -3.37
CA ILE A 57 3.12 7.59 -3.24
C ILE A 57 3.51 8.82 -4.07
N SER A 58 3.05 8.89 -5.32
CA SER A 58 3.33 10.02 -6.20
C SER A 58 2.71 11.33 -5.68
N SER A 59 1.50 11.25 -5.12
CA SER A 59 0.79 12.38 -4.52
C SER A 59 1.47 12.87 -3.26
N ILE A 60 1.88 11.95 -2.37
CA ILE A 60 2.65 12.26 -1.15
C ILE A 60 3.92 13.05 -1.49
N GLN A 61 4.64 12.67 -2.54
CA GLN A 61 5.84 13.40 -2.95
C GLN A 61 5.56 14.79 -3.50
N LYS A 62 4.54 14.93 -4.35
CA LYS A 62 4.15 16.23 -4.90
C LYS A 62 3.66 17.18 -3.81
N SER A 63 2.88 16.68 -2.86
CA SER A 63 2.43 17.46 -1.70
C SER A 63 3.60 17.88 -0.81
N ALA A 64 4.59 17.00 -0.58
CA ALA A 64 5.79 17.34 0.18
C ALA A 64 6.65 18.44 -0.47
N SER A 65 6.50 18.67 -1.78
CA SER A 65 7.17 19.75 -2.51
C SER A 65 6.39 21.06 -2.58
N THR A 66 5.19 21.10 -1.99
CA THR A 66 4.40 22.32 -1.83
C THR A 66 4.79 23.00 -0.52
N LYS A 67 5.24 24.24 -0.57
CA LYS A 67 5.52 25.07 0.61
C LYS A 67 4.51 26.22 0.68
N TYR A 68 4.11 26.58 1.89
CA TYR A 68 3.32 27.78 2.15
C TYR A 68 4.19 28.77 2.91
N ASP A 69 4.35 29.97 2.37
CA ASP A 69 5.22 31.01 2.96
C ASP A 69 4.45 32.01 3.83
N GLY A 70 3.11 31.90 3.93
CA GLY A 70 2.25 32.83 4.64
C GLY A 70 1.28 33.58 3.73
N GLU A 71 1.59 33.72 2.44
CA GLU A 71 0.77 34.43 1.45
C GLU A 71 0.48 33.59 0.20
N ARG A 72 1.37 32.68 -0.18
CA ARG A 72 1.27 31.89 -1.41
C ARG A 72 1.72 30.44 -1.20
N PHE A 73 1.16 29.56 -2.02
CA PHE A 73 1.67 28.20 -2.19
C PHE A 73 2.73 28.20 -3.29
N GLU A 74 3.98 27.95 -2.91
CA GLU A 74 5.04 27.66 -3.85
C GLU A 74 5.09 26.15 -4.12
N GLN A 75 4.84 25.77 -5.37
CA GLN A 75 5.00 24.39 -5.83
C GLN A 75 6.27 24.24 -6.66
N GLU A 76 7.25 23.52 -6.11
CA GLU A 76 8.38 23.07 -6.92
C GLU A 76 7.90 21.99 -7.91
N LYS A 77 8.22 22.13 -9.20
CA LYS A 77 7.90 21.09 -10.19
C LYS A 77 8.73 19.84 -9.91
N VAL A 78 8.09 18.80 -9.35
CA VAL A 78 8.71 17.50 -9.06
C VAL A 78 8.25 16.43 -10.06
N LYS A 79 9.21 15.71 -10.63
CA LYS A 79 8.99 14.47 -11.39
C LYS A 79 9.30 13.28 -10.51
N VAL A 80 8.29 12.44 -10.28
CA VAL A 80 8.42 11.19 -9.51
C VAL A 80 8.76 10.04 -10.46
N VAL A 81 9.79 9.28 -10.14
CA VAL A 81 10.20 8.08 -10.88
C VAL A 81 10.27 6.91 -9.91
N ILE A 82 9.38 5.94 -10.06
CA ILE A 82 9.43 4.68 -9.30
C ILE A 82 10.45 3.75 -9.96
N LYS A 83 11.42 3.27 -9.19
CA LYS A 83 12.40 2.28 -9.65
C LYS A 83 11.70 0.96 -9.97
N ASP A 84 12.10 0.32 -11.07
CA ASP A 84 11.59 -0.99 -11.47
C ASP A 84 10.06 -1.10 -11.45
N ILE A 85 9.39 -0.06 -11.96
CA ILE A 85 7.94 0.12 -11.83
C ILE A 85 7.13 -1.11 -12.29
N ALA A 86 7.57 -1.81 -13.33
CA ALA A 86 6.91 -3.01 -13.84
C ALA A 86 6.95 -4.15 -12.81
N ASP A 87 8.12 -4.41 -12.23
CA ASP A 87 8.27 -5.45 -11.22
C ASP A 87 7.58 -5.05 -9.91
N THR A 88 7.75 -3.81 -9.47
CA THR A 88 7.02 -3.23 -8.32
C THR A 88 5.50 -3.43 -8.46
N THR A 89 4.94 -3.13 -9.64
CA THR A 89 3.51 -3.30 -9.91
C THR A 89 3.09 -4.76 -9.84
N ARG A 90 3.91 -5.67 -10.39
CA ARG A 90 3.67 -7.11 -10.33
C ARG A 90 3.65 -7.61 -8.90
N GLN A 91 4.64 -7.21 -8.10
CA GLN A 91 4.76 -7.61 -6.70
C GLN A 91 3.60 -7.09 -5.84
N LEU A 92 3.21 -5.82 -6.00
CA LEU A 92 2.03 -5.25 -5.32
C LEU A 92 0.75 -5.98 -5.71
N THR A 93 0.57 -6.28 -7.00
CA THR A 93 -0.61 -7.01 -7.49
C THR A 93 -0.67 -8.41 -6.88
N ALA A 94 0.46 -9.13 -6.83
CA ALA A 94 0.56 -10.43 -6.21
C ALA A 94 0.20 -10.37 -4.70
N PHE A 95 0.73 -9.39 -3.98
CA PHE A 95 0.38 -9.16 -2.58
C PHE A 95 -1.12 -8.94 -2.39
N PHE A 96 -1.75 -8.08 -3.19
CA PHE A 96 -3.19 -7.82 -3.08
C PHE A 96 -4.06 -8.99 -3.51
N SER A 97 -3.61 -9.81 -4.47
CA SER A 97 -4.29 -11.06 -4.84
C SER A 97 -4.24 -12.08 -3.71
N GLU A 98 -3.10 -12.21 -3.05
CA GLU A 98 -2.95 -13.07 -1.88
C GLU A 98 -3.80 -12.59 -0.70
N LEU A 99 -3.80 -11.27 -0.43
CA LEU A 99 -4.64 -10.66 0.59
C LEU A 99 -6.12 -10.98 0.34
N LYS A 100 -6.60 -10.77 -0.89
CA LYS A 100 -7.97 -11.09 -1.29
C LYS A 100 -8.28 -12.57 -1.04
N SER A 101 -7.40 -13.47 -1.46
CA SER A 101 -7.57 -14.92 -1.26
C SER A 101 -7.67 -15.28 0.22
N ARG A 102 -6.82 -14.72 1.08
CA ARG A 102 -6.85 -14.96 2.54
C ARG A 102 -8.14 -14.43 3.16
N ILE A 103 -8.62 -13.26 2.74
CA ILE A 103 -9.90 -12.70 3.21
C ILE A 103 -11.08 -13.56 2.76
N ASP A 104 -11.08 -14.06 1.52
CA ASP A 104 -12.14 -14.92 1.02
C ASP A 104 -12.17 -16.28 1.75
N LYS A 105 -11.01 -16.80 2.19
CA LYS A 105 -10.96 -17.96 3.10
C LYS A 105 -11.62 -17.66 4.45
N VAL A 106 -11.42 -16.47 5.02
CA VAL A 106 -12.10 -16.06 6.27
C VAL A 106 -13.63 -16.09 6.07
N LYS A 107 -14.14 -15.57 4.95
CA LYS A 107 -15.58 -15.57 4.63
C LYS A 107 -16.17 -16.97 4.51
N GLN A 108 -15.40 -17.92 3.98
CA GLN A 108 -15.87 -19.30 3.73
C GLN A 108 -15.76 -20.20 4.96
N THR A 109 -14.99 -19.81 5.97
CA THR A 109 -14.69 -20.67 7.12
C THR A 109 -15.83 -20.64 8.14
N LYS A 110 -16.48 -21.80 8.33
CA LYS A 110 -17.64 -21.97 9.23
C LYS A 110 -17.29 -22.48 10.63
N VAL A 111 -16.07 -23.00 10.83
CA VAL A 111 -15.61 -23.59 12.09
C VAL A 111 -14.78 -22.58 12.87
N ALA A 112 -15.07 -22.43 14.17
CA ALA A 112 -14.46 -21.40 15.03
C ALA A 112 -12.92 -21.47 15.07
N GLU A 113 -12.34 -22.66 15.17
CA GLU A 113 -10.88 -22.85 15.22
C GLU A 113 -10.21 -22.50 13.89
N GLY A 114 -10.79 -22.96 12.76
CA GLY A 114 -10.31 -22.59 11.43
C GLY A 114 -10.45 -21.08 11.15
N TYR A 115 -11.48 -20.44 11.71
CA TYR A 115 -11.72 -19.02 11.53
C TYR A 115 -10.61 -18.17 12.15
N LEU A 116 -10.22 -18.46 13.40
CA LEU A 116 -9.12 -17.76 14.06
C LEU A 116 -7.80 -17.93 13.31
N GLN A 117 -7.52 -19.11 12.78
CA GLN A 117 -6.34 -19.35 11.95
C GLN A 117 -6.39 -18.54 10.64
N ALA A 118 -7.55 -18.47 9.98
CA ALA A 118 -7.73 -17.67 8.78
C ALA A 118 -7.51 -16.17 9.04
N VAL A 119 -8.03 -15.65 10.16
CA VAL A 119 -7.81 -14.24 10.58
C VAL A 119 -6.32 -13.97 10.86
N LYS A 120 -5.65 -14.87 11.60
CA LYS A 120 -4.19 -14.76 11.85
C LYS A 120 -3.39 -14.77 10.56
N SER A 121 -3.80 -15.59 9.59
CA SER A 121 -3.19 -15.63 8.27
C SER A 121 -3.27 -14.27 7.57
N VAL A 122 -4.42 -13.58 7.58
CA VAL A 122 -4.51 -12.22 7.00
C VAL A 122 -3.55 -11.24 7.69
N ASN A 123 -3.56 -11.20 9.03
CA ASN A 123 -2.72 -10.26 9.79
C ASN A 123 -1.21 -10.51 9.64
N SER A 124 -0.81 -11.74 9.29
CA SER A 124 0.60 -12.08 9.08
C SER A 124 1.14 -11.71 7.69
N LEU A 125 0.28 -11.29 6.77
CA LEU A 125 0.66 -11.09 5.37
C LEU A 125 1.60 -9.89 5.21
N ARG A 126 2.74 -10.14 4.56
CA ARG A 126 3.78 -9.15 4.25
C ARG A 126 4.51 -9.54 2.97
N ALA A 127 5.03 -8.54 2.25
CA ALA A 127 5.92 -8.72 1.12
C ALA A 127 7.06 -7.68 1.17
N VAL A 128 8.25 -8.11 0.76
CA VAL A 128 9.40 -7.24 0.46
C VAL A 128 9.35 -6.98 -1.04
N ILE A 129 9.53 -5.72 -1.43
CA ILE A 129 9.39 -5.25 -2.82
C ILE A 129 10.74 -4.83 -3.38
#